data_AF-A0A9W8HRQ6-F1
#
_entry.id   AF-A0A9W8HRQ6-F1
#
_cell.length_a   1.000
_cell.length_b   1.000
_cell.length_c   1.000
_cell.angle_alpha   90.00
_cell.angle_beta   90.00
_cell.angle_gamma   90.00
#
_symmetry.space_group_name_H-M   'P 1'
#
loop_
_entity.id
_entity.type
_entity.pdbx_description
1 polymer ?
#
loop_
_entity_poly.entity_id
_entity_poly.type
_entity_poly.pdbx_seq_one_letter_code
_entity_poly.pdbx_strand_id
1 'polypeptide(L)'
;MPGHAVAAAEVEDTRAAAAQLEQLIVDHDVVFLLTDSRESRWLPTMLGALHRKLVLCVALGFDSFVAMRHGVITDHGGEASGSGQDVERLGCYFCNDVVAPTDSLADRTLDQQCTVTRPGLAPIASGIAVELLATTLQHPLGGLAPALASGDAVDGGDGGVFGAPAHQVRGYLTGFRQHAIVGQASSLCTACSPRVLKAYSQHGFEFLLRVFNNTLVAEEAPHSAVEVEAGAANVPANYSYLETLTGLAALHRQTERMLEDIEWSENDELESDGEFETI
;
A
#
# COMPACT_ATOMS: atom_id res chain seq x y z
N MET A 1 -6.26 5.08 -13.63
CA MET A 1 -5.49 4.58 -12.44
C MET A 1 -4.13 5.26 -12.46
N PRO A 2 -3.38 5.35 -11.35
CA PRO A 2 -2.01 5.89 -11.39
C PRO A 2 -1.18 5.18 -12.46
N GLY A 3 -0.48 5.91 -13.33
CA GLY A 3 0.28 5.33 -14.45
C GLY A 3 -0.50 5.14 -15.75
N HIS A 4 -1.83 5.27 -15.74
CA HIS A 4 -2.67 5.25 -16.93
C HIS A 4 -3.27 6.63 -17.17
N ALA A 5 -2.72 7.34 -18.15
CA ALA A 5 -3.16 8.69 -18.52
C ALA A 5 -4.62 8.68 -19.01
N VAL A 6 -5.38 9.68 -18.56
CA VAL A 6 -6.76 9.94 -18.96
C VAL A 6 -6.75 10.86 -20.18
N ALA A 7 -7.27 10.37 -21.31
CA ALA A 7 -7.39 11.20 -22.51
C ALA A 7 -8.42 12.32 -22.29
N ALA A 8 -8.26 13.45 -23.00
CA ALA A 8 -9.17 14.60 -22.86
C ALA A 8 -10.66 14.24 -23.06
N ALA A 9 -10.95 13.28 -23.93
CA ALA A 9 -12.30 12.79 -24.19
C ALA A 9 -12.89 11.95 -23.04
N GLU A 10 -12.05 11.39 -22.16
CA GLU A 10 -12.44 10.45 -21.09
C GLU A 10 -12.51 11.12 -19.71
N VAL A 11 -12.18 12.42 -19.63
CA VAL A 11 -12.08 13.16 -18.36
C VAL A 11 -13.40 13.14 -17.59
N GLU A 12 -14.53 13.42 -18.26
CA GLU A 12 -15.84 13.49 -17.59
C GLU A 12 -16.35 12.12 -17.17
N ASP A 13 -16.12 11.08 -17.98
CA ASP A 13 -16.46 9.70 -17.61
C ASP A 13 -15.62 9.23 -16.42
N THR A 14 -14.32 9.56 -16.42
CA THR A 14 -13.42 9.27 -15.30
C THR A 14 -13.83 10.03 -14.03
N ARG A 15 -14.27 11.28 -14.16
CA ARG A 15 -14.80 12.10 -13.05
C ARG A 15 -16.05 11.48 -12.46
N ALA A 16 -16.99 11.07 -13.30
CA ALA A 16 -18.22 10.40 -12.87
C ALA A 16 -17.92 9.07 -12.17
N ALA A 17 -17.03 8.24 -12.73
CA ALA A 17 -16.63 6.97 -12.14
C ALA A 17 -15.94 7.15 -10.79
N ALA A 18 -15.03 8.13 -10.67
CA ALA A 18 -14.36 8.43 -9.41
C ALA A 18 -15.35 8.90 -8.32
N ALA A 19 -16.30 9.77 -8.68
CA ALA A 19 -17.34 10.24 -7.76
C ALA A 19 -18.27 9.10 -7.33
N GLN A 20 -18.67 8.23 -8.26
CA GLN A 20 -19.48 7.06 -7.95
C GLN A 20 -18.76 6.10 -6.99
N LEU A 21 -17.47 5.83 -7.22
CA LEU A 21 -16.66 4.99 -6.34
C LEU A 21 -16.56 5.60 -4.93
N GLU A 22 -16.32 6.91 -4.83
CA GLU A 22 -16.27 7.59 -3.53
C GLU A 22 -17.60 7.48 -2.80
N GLN A 23 -18.73 7.71 -3.48
CA GLN A 23 -20.05 7.56 -2.89
C GLN A 23 -20.30 6.14 -2.37
N LEU A 24 -19.94 5.11 -3.16
CA LEU A 24 -20.06 3.72 -2.73
C LEU A 24 -19.22 3.43 -1.48
N ILE A 25 -18.01 3.98 -1.39
CA ILE A 25 -17.16 3.83 -0.20
C ILE A 25 -17.79 4.52 1.02
N VAL A 26 -18.34 5.73 0.84
CA VAL A 26 -19.01 6.48 1.91
C VAL A 26 -20.25 5.76 2.42
N ASP A 27 -21.03 5.14 1.52
CA ASP A 27 -22.29 4.48 1.87
C ASP A 27 -22.12 3.12 2.57
N HIS A 28 -20.91 2.52 2.54
CA HIS A 28 -20.64 1.22 3.15
C HIS A 28 -19.73 1.32 4.38
N ASP A 29 -19.91 0.44 5.36
CA ASP A 29 -19.09 0.42 6.59
C ASP A 29 -17.71 -0.22 6.38
N VAL A 30 -17.66 -1.23 5.51
CA VAL A 30 -16.49 -2.06 5.26
C VAL A 30 -16.25 -2.17 3.76
N VAL A 31 -14.99 -2.01 3.34
CA VAL A 31 -14.60 -2.06 1.93
C VAL A 31 -13.59 -3.19 1.71
N PHE A 32 -13.89 -4.11 0.81
CA PHE A 32 -12.95 -5.15 0.37
C PHE A 32 -12.30 -4.75 -0.96
N LEU A 33 -10.98 -4.62 -0.96
CA LEU A 33 -10.18 -4.40 -2.15
C LEU A 33 -9.76 -5.75 -2.73
N LEU A 34 -10.52 -6.19 -3.73
CA LEU A 34 -10.35 -7.48 -4.42
C LEU A 34 -9.98 -7.31 -5.89
N THR A 35 -9.41 -6.15 -6.24
CA THR A 35 -9.01 -5.86 -7.62
C THR A 35 -7.73 -6.60 -8.00
N ASP A 36 -7.48 -6.68 -9.30
CA ASP A 36 -6.48 -7.53 -9.94
C ASP A 36 -5.09 -6.90 -10.10
N SER A 37 -4.98 -5.59 -9.86
CA SER A 37 -3.72 -4.86 -10.00
C SER A 37 -3.37 -4.02 -8.77
N ARG A 38 -2.09 -3.71 -8.62
CA ARG A 38 -1.63 -2.77 -7.59
C ARG A 38 -2.24 -1.38 -7.77
N GLU A 39 -2.29 -0.88 -9.00
CA GLU A 39 -2.71 0.49 -9.31
C GLU A 39 -4.21 0.72 -9.05
N SER A 40 -5.04 -0.30 -9.32
CA SER A 40 -6.49 -0.25 -9.08
C SER A 40 -6.83 -0.13 -7.59
N ARG A 41 -5.96 -0.61 -6.70
CA ARG A 41 -6.16 -0.51 -5.24
C ARG A 41 -5.86 0.86 -4.67
N TRP A 42 -5.14 1.71 -5.39
CA TRP A 42 -4.66 2.98 -4.87
C TRP A 42 -5.79 3.94 -4.49
N LEU A 43 -6.71 4.22 -5.42
CA LEU A 43 -7.79 5.17 -5.19
C LEU A 43 -8.74 4.71 -4.06
N PRO A 44 -9.25 3.46 -4.06
CA PRO A 44 -10.03 2.94 -2.94
C PRO A 44 -9.28 2.97 -1.60
N THR A 45 -7.96 2.74 -1.58
CA THR A 45 -7.17 2.81 -0.34
C THR A 45 -7.12 4.23 0.21
N MET A 46 -6.86 5.21 -0.66
CA MET A 46 -6.84 6.63 -0.28
C MET A 46 -8.21 7.08 0.23
N LEU A 47 -9.29 6.75 -0.51
CA LEU A 47 -10.66 7.11 -0.14
C LEU A 47 -11.09 6.44 1.16
N GLY A 48 -10.76 5.17 1.37
CA GLY A 48 -11.04 4.48 2.62
C GLY A 48 -10.31 5.10 3.81
N ALA A 49 -9.07 5.55 3.63
CA ALA A 49 -8.35 6.29 4.67
C ALA A 49 -8.99 7.67 4.94
N LEU A 50 -9.33 8.41 3.88
CA LEU A 50 -9.98 9.72 3.97
C LEU A 50 -11.31 9.66 4.73
N HIS A 51 -12.16 8.70 4.36
CA HIS A 51 -13.50 8.49 4.91
C HIS A 51 -13.52 7.56 6.14
N ARG A 52 -12.34 7.21 6.67
CA ARG A 52 -12.15 6.43 7.91
C ARG A 52 -12.89 5.09 7.91
N LYS A 53 -12.89 4.43 6.75
CA LYS A 53 -13.54 3.13 6.55
C LYS A 53 -12.63 1.99 6.98
N LEU A 54 -13.25 0.89 7.44
CA LEU A 54 -12.53 -0.35 7.63
C LEU A 54 -12.28 -0.99 6.26
N VAL A 55 -11.03 -0.95 5.81
CA VAL A 55 -10.65 -1.49 4.50
C VAL A 55 -9.89 -2.79 4.69
N LEU A 56 -10.32 -3.85 3.99
CA LEU A 56 -9.57 -5.10 3.86
C LEU A 56 -9.03 -5.21 2.45
N CYS A 57 -7.75 -5.54 2.31
CA CYS A 57 -7.09 -5.73 1.04
C CYS A 57 -6.69 -7.19 0.88
N VAL A 58 -7.06 -7.79 -0.25
CA VAL A 58 -6.67 -9.14 -0.63
C VAL A 58 -5.95 -9.09 -1.96
N ALA A 59 -4.79 -9.73 -2.01
CA ALA A 59 -3.93 -9.78 -3.18
C ALA A 59 -3.39 -11.20 -3.37
N LEU A 60 -3.31 -11.62 -4.62
CA LEU A 60 -2.94 -12.99 -5.00
C LEU A 60 -1.71 -12.97 -5.90
N GLY A 61 -0.76 -13.85 -5.61
CA GLY A 61 0.33 -14.19 -6.51
C GLY A 61 0.14 -15.58 -7.10
N PHE A 62 1.17 -16.10 -7.76
CA PHE A 62 1.15 -17.45 -8.32
C PHE A 62 0.85 -18.55 -7.27
N ASP A 63 1.61 -18.58 -6.18
CA ASP A 63 1.52 -19.57 -5.09
C ASP A 63 1.39 -18.95 -3.68
N SER A 64 1.19 -17.64 -3.60
CA SER A 64 1.10 -16.88 -2.35
C SER A 64 -0.08 -15.91 -2.36
N PHE A 65 -0.47 -15.44 -1.18
CA PHE A 65 -1.48 -14.39 -1.01
C PHE A 65 -1.12 -13.46 0.13
N VAL A 66 -1.73 -12.28 0.14
CA VAL A 66 -1.83 -11.41 1.30
C VAL A 66 -3.30 -11.07 1.55
N ALA A 67 -3.72 -11.16 2.81
CA ALA A 67 -4.99 -10.63 3.30
C ALA A 67 -4.69 -9.71 4.48
N MET A 68 -5.11 -8.45 4.42
CA MET A 68 -4.77 -7.45 5.44
C MET A 68 -5.90 -6.47 5.70
N ARG A 69 -5.96 -5.91 6.91
CA ARG A 69 -6.80 -4.75 7.23
C ARG A 69 -5.96 -3.48 7.27
N HIS A 70 -6.44 -2.39 6.72
CA HIS A 70 -5.76 -1.10 6.81
C HIS A 70 -5.99 -0.47 8.19
N GLY A 71 -5.02 0.32 8.67
CA GLY A 71 -5.22 1.13 9.89
C GLY A 71 -6.21 2.28 9.68
N VAL A 72 -7.23 2.33 10.52
CA VAL A 72 -8.26 3.40 10.52
C VAL A 72 -7.66 4.70 11.08
N ILE A 73 -7.98 5.83 10.45
CA ILE A 73 -7.56 7.17 10.91
C ILE A 73 -8.58 7.71 11.92
N THR A 74 -8.10 8.24 13.05
CA THR A 74 -8.91 8.88 14.08
C THR A 74 -8.74 10.41 14.06
N ASP A 75 -9.71 11.15 14.62
CA ASP A 75 -9.68 12.62 14.71
C ASP A 75 -8.51 13.18 15.52
N HIS A 76 -7.98 12.37 16.45
CA HIS A 76 -6.73 12.64 17.16
C HIS A 76 -5.56 12.26 16.25
N GLY A 77 -5.45 12.95 15.12
CA GLY A 77 -4.51 12.63 14.08
C GLY A 77 -3.08 12.78 14.57
N GLY A 78 -2.36 11.67 14.74
CA GLY A 78 -0.89 11.61 14.74
C GLY A 78 -0.12 12.57 15.65
N GLU A 79 -0.78 13.32 16.53
CA GLU A 79 -0.16 14.05 17.62
C GLU A 79 -0.13 13.09 18.79
N ALA A 80 1.07 12.59 19.05
CA ALA A 80 1.42 11.80 20.21
C ALA A 80 0.80 12.41 21.48
N SER A 81 -0.32 11.84 21.90
CA SER A 81 -0.87 12.06 23.23
C SER A 81 0.17 11.49 24.20
N GLY A 82 0.88 12.38 24.89
CA GLY A 82 2.01 12.11 25.79
C GLY A 82 1.68 11.29 27.05
N SER A 83 1.11 10.11 26.86
CA SER A 83 0.84 9.11 27.89
C SER A 83 1.34 7.74 27.45
N GLY A 84 2.66 7.61 27.25
CA GLY A 84 3.45 6.39 27.51
C GLY A 84 3.11 5.06 26.83
N GLN A 85 2.06 4.96 26.01
CA GLN A 85 1.72 3.79 25.20
C GLN A 85 1.10 4.27 23.88
N ASP A 86 1.95 4.77 22.99
CA ASP A 86 1.55 5.15 21.63
C ASP A 86 1.16 3.88 20.86
N VAL A 87 -0.14 3.65 20.66
CA VAL A 87 -0.61 2.58 19.76
C VAL A 87 -0.39 3.09 18.33
N GLU A 88 0.72 2.70 17.74
CA GLU A 88 1.07 3.07 16.37
C GLU A 88 0.02 2.58 15.36
N ARG A 89 -0.47 3.50 14.51
CA ARG A 89 -1.47 3.20 13.49
C ARG A 89 -0.93 2.14 12.51
N LEU A 90 -1.74 1.13 12.22
CA LEU A 90 -1.40 0.11 11.24
C LEU A 90 -1.26 0.71 9.82
N GLY A 91 -0.33 0.16 9.06
CA GLY A 91 -0.14 0.53 7.67
C GLY A 91 -1.32 0.17 6.76
N CYS A 92 -1.38 0.80 5.58
CA CYS A 92 -2.17 0.29 4.47
C CYS A 92 -1.29 -0.58 3.55
N TYR A 93 -1.89 -1.15 2.52
CA TYR A 93 -1.18 -1.92 1.49
C TYR A 93 0.06 -1.21 0.91
N PHE A 94 0.03 0.13 0.80
CA PHE A 94 1.13 0.94 0.25
C PHE A 94 2.11 1.50 1.30
N CYS A 95 1.96 1.18 2.59
CA CYS A 95 2.83 1.76 3.63
C CYS A 95 4.22 1.12 3.71
N ASN A 96 4.31 -0.18 3.43
CA ASN A 96 5.58 -0.92 3.43
C ASN A 96 6.21 -0.96 2.03
N ASP A 97 5.72 -0.11 1.12
CA ASP A 97 6.22 -0.01 -0.24
C ASP A 97 7.16 1.17 -0.36
N VAL A 98 8.30 0.95 -1.02
CA VAL A 98 9.28 2.00 -1.31
C VAL A 98 9.07 2.61 -2.69
N VAL A 99 7.99 2.29 -3.41
CA VAL A 99 7.70 2.87 -4.73
C VAL A 99 6.25 3.33 -4.80
N ALA A 100 5.95 4.37 -5.60
CA ALA A 100 4.55 4.68 -5.93
C ALA A 100 3.92 3.59 -6.82
N PRO A 101 2.59 3.39 -6.78
CA PRO A 101 1.91 2.62 -7.81
C PRO A 101 2.08 3.32 -9.17
N THR A 102 2.65 2.59 -10.12
CA THR A 102 2.86 2.95 -11.53
C THR A 102 2.42 1.77 -12.40
N ASP A 103 2.35 1.95 -13.72
CA ASP A 103 1.99 0.87 -14.65
C ASP A 103 2.83 -0.39 -14.39
N SER A 104 2.17 -1.40 -13.84
CA SER A 104 2.73 -2.68 -13.39
C SER A 104 2.54 -3.79 -14.41
N LEU A 105 1.93 -3.48 -15.56
CA LEU A 105 1.78 -4.42 -16.68
C LEU A 105 3.12 -4.83 -17.29
N ALA A 106 4.20 -4.11 -16.95
CA ALA A 106 5.53 -4.36 -17.50
C ALA A 106 6.39 -5.39 -16.73
N ASP A 107 6.33 -5.56 -15.38
CA ASP A 107 7.43 -6.35 -14.73
C ASP A 107 7.35 -6.87 -13.25
N ARG A 108 6.26 -7.46 -12.71
CA ARG A 108 6.28 -8.19 -11.38
C ARG A 108 5.19 -9.26 -11.18
N THR A 109 5.47 -10.37 -10.51
CA THR A 109 4.55 -11.54 -10.40
C THR A 109 3.43 -11.48 -9.34
N LEU A 110 3.47 -10.55 -8.37
CA LEU A 110 2.41 -10.36 -7.37
C LEU A 110 1.55 -9.17 -7.78
N ASP A 111 0.24 -9.38 -7.93
CA ASP A 111 -0.74 -8.38 -8.40
C ASP A 111 -0.54 -7.88 -9.83
N GLN A 112 -0.12 -8.78 -10.72
CA GLN A 112 -0.21 -8.58 -12.16
C GLN A 112 -1.62 -8.91 -12.66
N GLN A 113 -2.15 -8.08 -13.56
CA GLN A 113 -3.28 -8.50 -14.40
C GLN A 113 -2.86 -9.78 -15.13
N CYS A 114 -3.77 -10.77 -15.21
CA CYS A 114 -3.49 -12.09 -15.79
C CYS A 114 -2.53 -13.00 -14.98
N THR A 115 -2.36 -12.80 -13.67
CA THR A 115 -1.62 -13.76 -12.83
C THR A 115 -2.30 -15.13 -12.88
N VAL A 116 -1.60 -16.15 -13.38
CA VAL A 116 -2.03 -17.54 -13.24
C VAL A 116 -1.88 -17.91 -11.77
N THR A 117 -2.97 -17.91 -11.01
CA THR A 117 -2.96 -18.31 -9.60
C THR A 117 -3.24 -19.80 -9.45
N ARG A 118 -2.58 -20.48 -8.51
CA ARG A 118 -3.02 -21.82 -8.10
C ARG A 118 -4.47 -21.75 -7.57
N PRO A 119 -5.43 -22.57 -8.08
CA PRO A 119 -6.86 -22.41 -7.77
C PRO A 119 -7.25 -22.44 -6.29
N GLY A 120 -6.44 -23.09 -5.45
CA GLY A 120 -6.69 -23.14 -3.99
C GLY A 120 -6.42 -21.83 -3.25
N LEU A 121 -5.69 -20.87 -3.85
CA LEU A 121 -5.34 -19.60 -3.21
C LEU A 121 -6.56 -18.72 -2.94
N ALA A 122 -7.41 -18.51 -3.95
CA ALA A 122 -8.53 -17.57 -3.84
C ALA A 122 -9.50 -17.96 -2.71
N PRO A 123 -9.93 -19.24 -2.56
CA PRO A 123 -10.76 -19.64 -1.42
C PRO A 123 -10.07 -19.47 -0.07
N ILE A 124 -8.78 -19.79 0.05
CA ILE A 124 -8.01 -19.64 1.31
C ILE A 124 -7.90 -18.16 1.69
N ALA A 125 -7.48 -17.31 0.76
CA ALA A 125 -7.32 -15.88 0.99
C ALA A 125 -8.66 -15.21 1.32
N SER A 126 -9.74 -15.61 0.64
CA SER A 126 -11.09 -15.10 0.90
C SER A 126 -11.59 -15.50 2.28
N GLY A 127 -11.40 -16.75 2.68
CA GLY A 127 -11.75 -17.22 4.03
C GLY A 127 -11.02 -16.44 5.11
N ILE A 128 -9.71 -16.25 4.95
CA ILE A 128 -8.90 -15.46 5.90
C ILE A 128 -9.36 -14.00 5.96
N ALA A 129 -9.70 -13.38 4.83
CA ALA A 129 -10.16 -12.00 4.81
C ALA A 129 -11.50 -11.82 5.55
N VAL A 130 -12.45 -12.75 5.39
CA VAL A 130 -13.74 -12.71 6.09
C VAL A 130 -13.58 -13.00 7.58
N GLU A 131 -12.73 -13.96 7.96
CA GLU A 131 -12.41 -14.22 9.37
C GLU A 131 -11.69 -13.03 10.01
N LEU A 132 -10.79 -12.36 9.28
CA LEU A 132 -10.14 -11.15 9.76
C LEU A 132 -11.16 -10.04 10.03
N LEU A 133 -12.17 -9.89 9.17
CA LEU A 133 -13.28 -8.97 9.42
C LEU A 133 -14.07 -9.39 10.66
N ALA A 134 -14.48 -10.65 10.77
CA ALA A 134 -15.25 -11.15 11.91
C ALA A 134 -14.52 -10.90 13.23
N THR A 135 -13.24 -11.25 13.32
CA THR A 135 -12.39 -10.98 14.50
C THR A 135 -12.27 -9.49 14.79
N THR A 136 -12.11 -8.65 13.75
CA THR A 136 -12.03 -7.20 13.92
C THR A 136 -13.33 -6.62 14.48
N LEU A 137 -14.48 -7.06 13.99
CA LEU A 137 -15.79 -6.55 14.44
C LEU A 137 -16.17 -7.03 15.85
N GLN A 138 -15.70 -8.21 16.27
CA GLN A 138 -15.94 -8.71 17.62
C GLN A 138 -14.97 -8.15 18.66
N HIS A 139 -13.86 -7.55 18.23
CA HIS A 139 -12.93 -6.89 19.14
C HIS A 139 -13.57 -5.61 19.71
N PRO A 140 -13.46 -5.32 21.03
CA PRO A 140 -14.08 -4.12 21.64
C PRO A 140 -13.68 -2.79 20.97
N LEU A 141 -12.44 -2.72 20.48
CA LEU A 141 -11.90 -1.58 19.73
C LEU A 141 -12.21 -1.57 18.22
N GLY A 142 -12.89 -2.59 17.69
CA GLY A 142 -13.26 -2.65 16.27
C GLY A 142 -12.06 -2.50 15.33
N GLY A 143 -12.18 -1.60 14.34
CA GLY A 143 -11.09 -1.27 13.40
C GLY A 143 -9.83 -0.66 14.05
N LEU A 144 -9.93 -0.17 15.29
CA LEU A 144 -8.80 0.36 16.08
C LEU A 144 -8.10 -0.72 16.92
N ALA A 145 -8.52 -1.99 16.82
CA ALA A 145 -7.89 -3.08 17.51
C ALA A 145 -6.38 -3.15 17.17
N PRO A 146 -5.50 -3.37 18.17
CA PRO A 146 -4.09 -3.62 17.93
C PRO A 146 -3.91 -4.91 17.12
N ALA A 147 -2.79 -5.02 16.43
CA ALA A 147 -2.48 -6.22 15.66
C ALA A 147 -1.75 -7.24 16.53
N LEU A 148 -2.13 -8.51 16.42
CA LEU A 148 -1.37 -9.60 17.02
C LEU A 148 0.04 -9.65 16.41
N ALA A 149 1.07 -9.46 17.23
CA ALA A 149 2.45 -9.69 16.83
C ALA A 149 2.77 -11.19 16.91
N SER A 150 3.57 -11.69 15.98
CA SER A 150 4.00 -13.09 15.95
C SER A 150 4.73 -13.46 17.25
N GLY A 151 4.12 -14.33 18.06
CA GLY A 151 4.67 -14.80 19.35
C GLY A 151 3.78 -14.53 20.56
N ASP A 152 2.77 -13.67 20.43
CA ASP A 152 1.82 -13.41 21.51
C ASP A 152 0.78 -14.54 21.62
N ALA A 153 0.66 -15.11 22.81
CA ALA A 153 -0.25 -16.20 23.09
C ALA A 153 -1.71 -15.78 22.87
N VAL A 154 -2.49 -16.69 22.27
CA VAL A 154 -3.90 -16.57 21.90
C VAL A 154 -4.85 -16.56 23.11
N ASP A 155 -4.35 -16.24 24.30
CA ASP A 155 -5.11 -16.43 25.52
C ASP A 155 -6.11 -15.28 25.70
N GLY A 156 -7.38 -15.64 25.87
CA GLY A 156 -8.56 -14.77 25.80
C GLY A 156 -8.64 -13.66 26.86
N GLY A 157 -7.79 -12.65 26.73
CA GLY A 157 -7.87 -11.35 27.39
C GLY A 157 -8.63 -10.30 26.56
N ASP A 158 -8.27 -9.02 26.70
CA ASP A 158 -8.87 -7.83 26.04
C ASP A 158 -9.07 -7.91 24.51
N GLY A 159 -8.58 -8.97 23.84
CA GLY A 159 -8.71 -9.24 22.40
C GLY A 159 -10.10 -9.69 21.93
N GLY A 160 -11.08 -9.89 22.82
CA GLY A 160 -12.43 -10.33 22.44
C GLY A 160 -12.53 -11.84 22.15
N VAL A 161 -13.72 -12.29 21.72
CA VAL A 161 -14.08 -13.73 21.63
C VAL A 161 -13.20 -14.52 20.66
N PHE A 162 -12.67 -13.86 19.63
CA PHE A 162 -11.79 -14.46 18.62
C PHE A 162 -10.31 -14.09 18.79
N GLY A 163 -9.96 -13.39 19.87
CA GLY A 163 -8.62 -12.84 20.09
C GLY A 163 -8.31 -11.61 19.20
N ALA A 164 -7.09 -11.09 19.33
CA ALA A 164 -6.69 -9.89 18.61
C ALA A 164 -6.61 -10.12 17.09
N PRO A 165 -7.20 -9.25 16.24
CA PRO A 165 -7.13 -9.40 14.79
C PRO A 165 -5.72 -9.12 14.27
N ALA A 166 -5.22 -9.98 13.39
CA ALA A 166 -3.95 -9.76 12.70
C ALA A 166 -3.97 -8.45 11.89
N HIS A 167 -2.79 -7.87 11.59
CA HIS A 167 -2.72 -6.78 10.61
C HIS A 167 -2.72 -7.37 9.19
N GLN A 168 -1.70 -8.15 8.84
CA GLN A 168 -1.62 -8.85 7.57
C GLN A 168 -1.34 -10.33 7.79
N VAL A 169 -1.95 -11.19 6.97
CA VAL A 169 -1.64 -12.61 6.87
C VAL A 169 -1.08 -12.85 5.48
N ARG A 170 0.16 -13.34 5.42
CA ARG A 170 0.80 -13.80 4.18
C ARG A 170 0.85 -15.31 4.16
N GLY A 171 0.26 -15.92 3.15
CA GLY A 171 0.29 -17.36 2.99
C GLY A 171 1.05 -17.78 1.76
N TYR A 172 1.70 -18.95 1.85
CA TYR A 172 2.47 -19.58 0.79
C TYR A 172 2.00 -21.03 0.70
N LEU A 173 1.46 -21.43 -0.46
CA LEU A 173 1.10 -22.82 -0.69
C LEU A 173 2.33 -23.70 -0.82
N THR A 174 3.46 -23.12 -1.24
CA THR A 174 4.77 -23.79 -1.16
C THR A 174 5.17 -23.91 0.30
N GLY A 175 5.25 -25.16 0.79
CA GLY A 175 5.52 -25.46 2.19
C GLY A 175 4.34 -25.24 3.15
N PHE A 176 3.15 -24.87 2.66
CA PHE A 176 1.93 -24.69 3.44
C PHE A 176 2.11 -23.79 4.68
N ARG A 177 2.73 -22.62 4.49
CA ARG A 177 3.05 -21.68 5.58
C ARG A 177 2.14 -20.45 5.56
N GLN A 178 1.84 -19.93 6.74
CA GLN A 178 1.15 -18.64 6.92
C GLN A 178 1.87 -17.83 7.99
N HIS A 179 2.04 -16.54 7.74
CA HIS A 179 2.75 -15.61 8.61
C HIS A 179 1.88 -14.38 8.88
N ALA A 180 1.64 -14.09 10.16
CA ALA A 180 1.10 -12.81 10.57
C ALA A 180 2.23 -11.79 10.66
N ILE A 181 2.05 -10.62 10.04
CA ILE A 181 3.07 -9.55 10.03
C ILE A 181 2.39 -8.22 10.34
N VAL A 182 3.07 -7.37 11.10
CA VAL A 182 2.60 -6.02 11.43
C VAL A 182 3.49 -5.01 10.73
N GLY A 183 2.91 -4.19 9.85
CA GLY A 183 3.54 -2.97 9.33
C GLY A 183 2.91 -1.71 9.92
N GLN A 184 3.70 -0.66 10.08
CA GLN A 184 3.27 0.62 10.63
C GLN A 184 2.89 1.60 9.51
N ALA A 185 2.04 2.57 9.83
CA ALA A 185 1.67 3.62 8.89
C ALA A 185 2.85 4.56 8.62
N SER A 186 3.34 4.58 7.38
CA SER A 186 4.39 5.51 6.97
C SER A 186 3.85 6.93 6.70
N SER A 187 4.55 7.94 7.22
CA SER A 187 4.29 9.35 6.91
C SER A 187 4.58 9.71 5.45
N LEU A 188 5.36 8.88 4.76
CA LEU A 188 5.71 9.02 3.33
C LEU A 188 4.84 8.15 2.42
N CYS A 189 3.80 7.49 2.95
CA CYS A 189 2.95 6.60 2.16
C CYS A 189 2.26 7.35 1.00
N THR A 190 2.28 6.75 -0.19
CA THR A 190 1.69 7.29 -1.42
C THR A 190 0.17 7.20 -1.48
N ALA A 191 -0.49 6.54 -0.51
CA ALA A 191 -1.94 6.43 -0.42
C ALA A 191 -2.53 7.07 0.85
N CYS A 192 -2.04 6.69 2.04
CA CYS A 192 -2.67 7.08 3.31
C CYS A 192 -1.86 8.09 4.16
N SER A 193 -0.88 8.78 3.56
CA SER A 193 -0.15 9.83 4.28
C SER A 193 -1.01 11.09 4.43
N PRO A 194 -0.79 11.91 5.49
CA PRO A 194 -1.51 13.16 5.67
C PRO A 194 -1.38 14.12 4.48
N ARG A 195 -0.24 14.09 3.78
CA ARG A 195 0.02 14.92 2.59
C ARG A 195 -0.90 14.57 1.43
N VAL A 196 -1.06 13.27 1.15
CA VAL A 196 -1.95 12.78 0.09
C VAL A 196 -3.40 13.10 0.40
N LEU A 197 -3.85 12.79 1.63
CA LEU A 197 -5.23 13.04 2.04
C LEU A 197 -5.60 14.54 2.00
N LYS A 198 -4.67 15.40 2.43
CA LYS A 198 -4.83 16.86 2.36
C LYS A 198 -4.89 17.35 0.91
N ALA A 199 -4.01 16.85 0.04
CA ALA A 199 -4.00 17.24 -1.38
C ALA A 199 -5.31 16.89 -2.08
N TYR A 200 -5.84 15.68 -1.86
CA TYR A 200 -7.15 15.31 -2.41
C TYR A 200 -8.28 16.14 -1.81
N SER A 201 -8.29 16.38 -0.50
CA SER A 201 -9.32 17.21 0.15
C SER A 201 -9.35 18.65 -0.38
N GLN A 202 -8.20 19.17 -0.81
CA GLN A 202 -8.08 20.55 -1.32
C GLN A 202 -8.37 20.68 -2.82
N HIS A 203 -8.02 19.66 -3.62
CA HIS A 203 -8.03 19.76 -5.08
C HIS A 203 -8.99 18.77 -5.76
N GLY A 204 -9.58 17.83 -5.02
CA GLY A 204 -10.56 16.87 -5.50
C GLY A 204 -10.10 16.10 -6.74
N PHE A 205 -10.94 16.10 -7.77
CA PHE A 205 -10.67 15.38 -9.02
C PHE A 205 -9.44 15.90 -9.78
N GLU A 206 -9.10 17.18 -9.67
CA GLU A 206 -7.90 17.73 -10.33
C GLU A 206 -6.61 17.10 -9.77
N PHE A 207 -6.60 16.74 -8.49
CA PHE A 207 -5.52 15.95 -7.92
C PHE A 207 -5.47 14.54 -8.53
N LEU A 208 -6.62 13.89 -8.75
CA LEU A 208 -6.66 12.56 -9.36
C LEU A 208 -6.14 12.58 -10.80
N LEU A 209 -6.51 13.59 -11.60
CA LEU A 209 -5.97 13.75 -12.95
C LEU A 209 -4.45 13.90 -12.95
N ARG A 210 -3.89 14.70 -12.03
CA ARG A 210 -2.43 14.82 -11.88
C ARG A 210 -1.77 13.50 -11.52
N VAL A 211 -2.40 12.70 -10.66
CA VAL A 211 -1.89 11.36 -10.30
C VAL A 211 -1.95 10.39 -11.48
N PHE A 212 -3.05 10.37 -12.23
CA PHE A 212 -3.24 9.44 -13.36
C PHE A 212 -2.34 9.78 -14.55
N ASN A 213 -2.17 11.06 -14.83
CA ASN A 213 -1.41 11.55 -15.99
C ASN A 213 0.09 11.71 -15.71
N ASN A 214 0.56 11.38 -14.51
CA ASN A 214 1.97 11.38 -14.19
C ASN A 214 2.60 10.03 -14.58
N THR A 215 2.93 9.89 -15.86
CA THR A 215 3.77 8.81 -16.36
C THR A 215 5.23 9.18 -16.14
N LEU A 216 6.00 8.30 -15.51
CA LEU A 216 7.46 8.46 -15.31
C LEU A 216 8.24 8.62 -16.64
N VAL A 217 7.58 8.35 -17.77
CA VAL A 217 8.14 8.54 -19.11
C VAL A 217 7.72 9.93 -19.62
N ALA A 218 8.60 10.89 -19.42
CA ALA A 218 8.52 12.18 -20.09
C ALA A 218 9.02 12.04 -21.54
N GLU A 219 8.21 11.50 -22.44
CA GLU A 219 8.38 11.75 -23.88
C GLU A 219 7.01 12.02 -24.52
N GLU A 220 6.87 13.25 -25.06
CA GLU A 220 5.81 13.73 -25.95
C GLU A 220 4.40 13.93 -25.36
N ALA A 221 4.20 15.07 -24.68
CA ALA A 221 2.85 15.63 -24.52
C ALA A 221 2.34 16.17 -25.88
N PRO A 222 1.17 15.75 -26.39
CA PRO A 222 0.56 16.41 -27.55
C PRO A 222 0.13 17.83 -27.20
N HIS A 223 0.35 18.76 -28.14
CA HIS A 223 0.18 20.22 -28.06
C HIS A 223 -1.24 20.76 -27.77
N SER A 224 -2.02 20.14 -26.88
CA SER A 224 -3.37 20.61 -26.52
C SER A 224 -3.71 20.47 -25.02
N ALA A 225 -2.72 20.58 -24.14
CA ALA A 225 -2.97 20.65 -22.72
C ALA A 225 -3.59 22.01 -22.35
N VAL A 226 -4.82 21.96 -21.85
CA VAL A 226 -5.46 23.02 -21.08
C VAL A 226 -4.48 23.53 -20.02
N GLU A 227 -4.26 24.85 -19.98
CA GLU A 227 -3.39 25.49 -19.00
C GLU A 227 -3.93 25.25 -17.58
N VAL A 228 -3.41 24.22 -16.91
CA VAL A 228 -3.60 24.01 -15.48
C VAL A 228 -2.49 24.76 -14.75
N GLU A 229 -2.88 25.79 -14.01
CA GLU A 229 -2.00 26.74 -13.32
C GLU A 229 -0.89 26.08 -12.47
N ALA A 230 0.32 26.58 -12.69
CA ALA A 230 1.44 26.78 -11.76
C ALA A 230 1.55 25.87 -10.51
N GLY A 231 1.69 24.56 -10.73
CA GLY A 231 2.11 23.61 -9.68
C GLY A 231 2.91 22.42 -10.18
N ALA A 232 2.95 22.18 -11.50
CA ALA A 232 3.62 21.04 -12.13
C ALA A 232 5.09 21.31 -12.54
N ALA A 233 5.62 22.50 -12.27
CA ALA A 233 6.84 23.00 -12.92
C ALA A 233 8.18 22.44 -12.41
N ASN A 234 8.23 21.38 -11.58
CA ASN A 234 9.51 20.87 -11.07
C ASN A 234 9.49 19.43 -10.54
N VAL A 235 8.76 18.51 -11.18
CA VAL A 235 8.89 17.08 -10.88
C VAL A 235 10.12 16.55 -11.63
N PRO A 236 11.17 16.06 -10.95
CA PRO A 236 12.32 15.46 -11.63
C PRO A 236 11.87 14.28 -12.48
N ALA A 237 12.46 14.10 -13.67
CA ALA A 237 12.04 13.10 -14.67
C ALA A 237 11.95 11.64 -14.16
N ASN A 238 12.54 11.34 -12.99
CA ASN A 238 12.63 9.98 -12.45
C ASN A 238 11.63 9.65 -11.34
N TYR A 239 10.79 10.60 -10.89
CA TYR A 239 9.88 10.37 -9.76
C TYR A 239 8.44 10.75 -10.08
N SER A 240 7.52 9.99 -9.51
CA SER A 240 6.11 10.22 -9.70
C SER A 240 5.63 11.47 -8.95
N TYR A 241 4.48 12.00 -9.33
CA TYR A 241 3.82 13.09 -8.61
C TYR A 241 3.58 12.71 -7.13
N LEU A 242 3.19 11.47 -6.86
CA LEU A 242 2.95 10.96 -5.50
C LEU A 242 4.25 10.86 -4.68
N GLU A 243 5.34 10.39 -5.27
CA GLU A 243 6.65 10.33 -4.60
C GLU A 243 7.17 11.72 -4.25
N THR A 244 6.97 12.68 -5.15
CA THR A 244 7.35 14.08 -4.92
C THR A 244 6.50 14.70 -3.81
N LEU A 245 5.18 14.51 -3.86
CA LEU A 245 4.25 15.04 -2.85
C LEU A 245 4.51 14.47 -1.45
N THR A 246 4.76 13.17 -1.36
CA THR A 246 4.97 12.48 -0.08
C THR A 246 6.35 12.73 0.50
N GLY A 247 7.33 13.11 -0.32
CA GLY A 247 8.73 13.21 0.08
C GLY A 247 9.52 11.91 -0.09
N LEU A 248 8.89 10.86 -0.62
CA LEU A 248 9.56 9.60 -0.94
C LEU A 248 10.67 9.81 -1.99
N ALA A 249 10.47 10.72 -2.95
CA ALA A 249 11.50 11.13 -3.92
C ALA A 249 12.74 11.76 -3.25
N ALA A 250 12.57 12.45 -2.12
CA ALA A 250 13.70 12.99 -1.38
C ALA A 250 14.46 11.89 -0.62
N LEU A 251 13.73 10.92 -0.07
CA LEU A 251 14.31 9.76 0.60
C LEU A 251 15.13 8.91 -0.39
N HIS A 252 14.61 8.64 -1.59
CA HIS A 252 15.35 7.90 -2.62
C HIS A 252 16.67 8.57 -3.00
N ARG A 253 16.65 9.89 -3.26
CA ARG A 253 17.88 10.65 -3.55
C ARG A 253 18.87 10.61 -2.39
N GLN A 254 18.40 10.60 -1.15
CA GLN A 254 19.28 10.49 0.00
C GLN A 254 19.91 9.10 0.09
N THR A 255 19.13 8.04 -0.14
CA THR A 255 19.61 6.67 -0.17
C THR A 255 20.60 6.43 -1.31
N GLU A 256 20.33 6.93 -2.52
CA GLU A 256 21.24 6.85 -3.66
C GLU A 256 22.60 7.49 -3.34
N ARG A 257 22.61 8.70 -2.77
CA ARG A 257 23.85 9.36 -2.32
C ARG A 257 24.60 8.56 -1.25
N MET A 258 23.87 7.99 -0.29
CA MET A 258 24.50 7.16 0.74
C MET A 258 25.11 5.88 0.17
N LEU A 259 24.48 5.28 -0.86
CA LEU A 259 25.02 4.10 -1.53
C LEU A 259 26.29 4.42 -2.34
N GLU A 260 26.37 5.61 -2.93
CA GLU A 260 27.59 6.11 -3.59
C GLU A 260 28.76 6.27 -2.60
N ASP A 261 28.46 6.59 -1.34
CA ASP A 261 29.44 6.75 -0.27
C ASP A 261 29.86 5.41 0.39
N ILE A 262 29.25 4.28 0.04
CA ILE A 262 29.65 2.95 0.55
C ILE A 262 30.81 2.43 -0.29
N GLU A 263 32.03 2.55 0.23
CA GLU A 263 33.20 1.82 -0.29
C GLU A 263 32.98 0.31 -0.05
N TRP A 264 32.78 -0.43 -1.13
CA TRP A 264 32.83 -1.89 -1.09
C TRP A 264 34.28 -2.30 -0.88
N SER A 265 34.63 -2.76 0.32
CA SER A 265 35.95 -3.37 0.54
C SER A 265 35.99 -4.71 -0.19
N GLU A 266 36.57 -4.75 -1.39
CA GLU A 266 37.02 -5.98 -2.03
C GLU A 266 38.22 -6.52 -1.25
N ASN A 267 37.99 -7.15 -0.10
CA ASN A 267 39.04 -7.85 0.60
C ASN A 267 38.50 -9.08 1.35
N ASP A 268 38.02 -10.05 0.58
CA ASP A 268 38.01 -11.46 0.98
C ASP A 268 38.87 -12.22 -0.05
N GLU A 269 40.19 -11.99 0.01
CA GLU A 269 41.13 -13.02 -0.44
C GLU A 269 40.90 -14.25 0.44
N LEU A 270 40.15 -15.23 -0.08
CA LEU A 270 40.10 -16.57 0.48
C LEU A 270 41.51 -17.16 0.45
N GLU A 271 42.24 -17.03 1.55
CA GLU A 271 43.44 -17.82 1.84
C GLU A 271 43.11 -19.30 1.65
N SER A 272 43.63 -19.89 0.56
CA SER A 272 43.47 -21.30 0.26
C SER A 272 44.46 -22.13 1.08
N ASP A 273 44.18 -22.33 2.37
CA ASP A 273 44.94 -23.26 3.20
C ASP A 273 43.98 -24.28 3.84
N GLY A 274 44.10 -25.55 3.45
CA GLY A 274 43.44 -26.65 4.16
C GLY A 274 43.14 -27.87 3.32
N GLU A 275 44.09 -28.81 3.31
CA GLU A 275 43.97 -30.18 2.81
C GLU A 275 42.65 -30.86 3.19
N PHE A 276 41.98 -31.51 2.24
CA PHE A 276 41.00 -32.56 2.53
C PHE A 276 41.46 -33.88 1.90
N GLU A 277 42.01 -34.73 2.76
CA GLU A 277 42.22 -36.15 2.50
C GLU A 277 40.89 -36.84 2.16
N THR A 278 40.98 -37.76 1.22
CA THR A 278 39.90 -38.61 0.72
C THR A 278 39.64 -39.76 1.70
N ILE A 279 38.38 -39.93 2.13
CA ILE A 279 37.78 -41.22 2.48
C ILE A 279 36.33 -41.24 1.98
#